data_AF-A0A4U7CXH2-F1
#
_entry.id   AF-A0A4U7CXH2-F1
#
_cell.length_a   1.000
_cell.length_b   1.000
_cell.length_c   1.000
_cell.angle_alpha   90.00
_cell.angle_beta   90.00
_cell.angle_gamma   90.00
#
_symmetry.space_group_name_H-M   'P 1'
#
loop_
_entity.id
_entity.type
_entity.pdbx_description
1 polymer ?
#
loop_
_entity_poly.entity_id
_entity_poly.type
_entity_poly.pdbx_seq_one_letter_code
_entity_poly.pdbx_strand_id
1 'polypeptide(L)'
;MTDADGDERAAARRVREAVDAVSRPEHTGENRCLPCAAVNALGVAVVALLLGRRRRALGLLAAVIGGAAIWLRGYAVPGTPRFAPRLVEPLPVEFGPDHDAVVDSGSVAGVTSGRAAADDADGAGADEAAANDERPDDPAVDRADPDGIDDGDGPSPEATMEALLDSGALVEEGETLRLTDDFRTALRERIETLRACGDGELAERAAAVAGEDVEGSVHDDRILLDGRRDAWLSRPIALAETAVGELLRERGVDPAVARSAARPLRAFLETCPDCGGPIRDTTLRNCCGGPGGVSGNPERSVRACADCDAVVFTER
;
A
#
# COMPACT_ATOMS: atom_id res chain seq x y z
N MET A 1 -57.83 -13.40 -0.32
CA MET A 1 -56.94 -12.32 0.15
C MET A 1 -55.52 -12.88 0.24
N THR A 2 -55.04 -13.44 -0.88
CA THR A 2 -53.83 -14.29 -0.96
C THR A 2 -53.15 -14.15 -2.32
N ASP A 3 -53.92 -13.88 -3.40
CA ASP A 3 -53.35 -13.65 -4.73
C ASP A 3 -52.63 -12.29 -4.86
N ALA A 4 -53.18 -11.22 -4.26
CA ALA A 4 -52.54 -9.89 -4.27
C ALA A 4 -51.18 -9.89 -3.55
N ASP A 5 -51.05 -10.64 -2.44
CA ASP A 5 -49.81 -10.77 -1.67
C ASP A 5 -48.76 -11.60 -2.44
N GLY A 6 -49.20 -12.52 -3.31
CA GLY A 6 -48.36 -13.31 -4.20
C GLY A 6 -47.79 -12.48 -5.36
N ASP A 7 -48.62 -11.66 -6.00
CA ASP A 7 -48.20 -10.77 -7.09
C ASP A 7 -47.24 -9.67 -6.61
N GLU A 8 -47.47 -9.09 -5.42
CA GLU A 8 -46.57 -8.10 -4.83
C GLU A 8 -45.18 -8.70 -4.52
N ARG A 9 -45.13 -9.94 -4.00
CA ARG A 9 -43.87 -10.66 -3.74
C ARG A 9 -43.13 -11.02 -5.03
N ALA A 10 -43.86 -11.39 -6.08
CA ALA A 10 -43.28 -11.69 -7.39
C ALA A 10 -42.70 -10.43 -8.07
N ALA A 11 -43.40 -9.30 -7.97
CA ALA A 11 -42.90 -8.01 -8.44
C ALA A 11 -41.64 -7.58 -7.67
N ALA A 12 -41.65 -7.70 -6.34
CA ALA A 12 -40.50 -7.38 -5.50
C ALA A 12 -39.27 -8.23 -5.82
N ARG A 13 -39.46 -9.52 -6.15
CA ARG A 13 -38.37 -10.42 -6.56
C ARG A 13 -37.74 -10.01 -7.89
N ARG A 14 -38.55 -9.67 -8.90
CA ARG A 14 -38.06 -9.20 -10.21
C ARG A 14 -37.29 -7.88 -10.11
N VAL A 15 -37.75 -6.98 -9.24
CA VAL A 15 -37.04 -5.72 -8.96
C VAL A 15 -35.68 -6.01 -8.30
N ARG A 16 -35.61 -6.92 -7.33
CA ARG A 16 -34.34 -7.34 -6.72
C ARG A 16 -33.39 -7.96 -7.74
N GLU A 17 -33.86 -8.88 -8.57
CA GLU A 17 -33.02 -9.50 -9.62
C GLU A 17 -32.51 -8.47 -10.64
N ALA A 18 -33.34 -7.50 -11.03
CA ALA A 18 -32.92 -6.41 -11.93
C ALA A 18 -31.92 -5.46 -11.26
N VAL A 19 -32.11 -5.17 -9.97
CA VAL A 19 -31.18 -4.38 -9.16
C VAL A 19 -29.85 -5.11 -9.01
N ASP A 20 -29.86 -6.40 -8.70
CA ASP A 20 -28.66 -7.24 -8.54
C ASP A 20 -27.89 -7.35 -9.86
N ALA A 21 -28.58 -7.46 -11.00
CA ALA A 21 -27.97 -7.50 -12.33
C ALA A 21 -27.30 -6.18 -12.75
N VAL A 22 -27.77 -5.05 -12.23
CA VAL A 22 -27.23 -3.71 -12.51
C VAL A 22 -26.17 -3.32 -11.47
N SER A 23 -26.22 -3.89 -10.27
CA SER A 23 -25.33 -3.58 -9.17
C SER A 23 -23.91 -4.06 -9.45
N ARG A 24 -22.93 -3.24 -9.05
CA ARG A 24 -21.51 -3.60 -9.08
C ARG A 24 -21.00 -3.61 -7.63
N PRO A 25 -21.07 -4.76 -6.92
CA PRO A 25 -20.66 -4.83 -5.51
C PRO A 25 -19.19 -4.45 -5.30
N GLU A 26 -18.37 -4.68 -6.33
CA GLU A 26 -16.98 -4.21 -6.48
C GLU A 26 -16.76 -2.69 -6.29
N HIS A 27 -17.82 -1.86 -6.33
CA HIS A 27 -17.72 -0.39 -6.25
C HIS A 27 -18.74 0.25 -5.30
N THR A 28 -19.39 -0.53 -4.44
CA THR A 28 -20.43 -0.05 -3.52
C THR A 28 -20.13 -0.54 -2.09
N GLY A 29 -20.87 -0.04 -1.10
CA GLY A 29 -20.63 -0.37 0.31
C GLY A 29 -19.28 0.14 0.81
N GLU A 30 -18.46 -0.75 1.36
CA GLU A 30 -17.10 -0.50 1.88
C GLU A 30 -16.09 -0.22 0.75
N ASN A 31 -16.35 -0.71 -0.46
CA ASN A 31 -15.52 -0.49 -1.66
C ASN A 31 -15.82 0.85 -2.37
N ARG A 32 -16.48 1.79 -1.68
CA ARG A 32 -16.97 3.05 -2.27
C ARG A 32 -15.91 4.15 -2.16
N CYS A 33 -15.43 4.62 -3.30
CA CYS A 33 -14.58 5.80 -3.37
C CYS A 33 -15.39 7.08 -3.11
N LEU A 34 -15.17 7.74 -1.97
CA LEU A 34 -15.83 9.01 -1.63
C LEU A 34 -15.48 10.16 -2.60
N PRO A 35 -14.21 10.36 -3.02
CA PRO A 35 -13.84 11.29 -4.09
C PRO A 35 -14.62 11.07 -5.40
N CYS A 36 -14.72 9.82 -5.87
CA CYS A 36 -15.45 9.50 -7.09
C CYS A 36 -16.95 9.71 -6.93
N ALA A 37 -17.51 9.39 -5.76
CA ALA A 37 -18.92 9.66 -5.47
C ALA A 37 -19.22 11.16 -5.48
N ALA A 38 -18.34 11.99 -4.93
CA ALA A 38 -18.48 13.45 -4.91
C ALA A 38 -18.46 14.05 -6.33
N VAL A 39 -17.49 13.67 -7.17
CA VAL A 39 -17.40 14.16 -8.56
C VAL A 39 -18.59 13.70 -9.39
N ASN A 40 -19.01 12.44 -9.25
CA ASN A 40 -20.20 11.93 -9.93
C ASN A 40 -21.47 12.66 -9.47
N ALA A 41 -21.62 12.88 -8.16
CA ALA A 41 -22.76 13.60 -7.61
C ALA A 41 -22.80 15.06 -8.11
N LEU A 42 -21.65 15.73 -8.18
CA LEU A 42 -21.54 17.07 -8.74
C LEU A 42 -21.93 17.09 -10.23
N GLY A 43 -21.43 16.15 -11.03
CA GLY A 43 -21.78 16.03 -12.45
C GLY A 43 -23.28 15.80 -12.65
N VAL A 44 -23.87 14.89 -11.87
CA VAL A 44 -25.33 14.63 -11.87
C VAL A 44 -26.11 15.88 -11.47
N ALA A 45 -25.67 16.60 -10.45
CA ALA A 45 -26.31 17.84 -10.00
C ALA A 45 -26.29 18.92 -11.10
N VAL A 46 -25.15 19.12 -11.76
CA VAL A 46 -25.01 20.07 -12.88
C VAL A 46 -25.96 19.71 -14.03
N VAL A 47 -25.98 18.46 -14.46
CA VAL A 47 -26.87 17.99 -15.54
C VAL A 47 -28.34 18.14 -15.15
N ALA A 48 -28.71 17.77 -13.93
CA ALA A 48 -30.07 17.89 -13.41
C ALA A 48 -30.52 19.37 -13.37
N LEU A 49 -29.64 20.28 -12.94
CA LEU A 49 -29.90 21.73 -12.93
C LEU A 49 -30.11 22.26 -14.36
N LEU A 50 -29.23 21.91 -15.31
CA LEU A 50 -29.33 22.34 -16.71
C LEU A 50 -30.63 21.87 -17.38
N LEU A 51 -31.02 20.61 -17.18
CA LEU A 51 -32.29 20.07 -17.68
C LEU A 51 -33.50 20.67 -16.95
N GLY A 52 -33.38 20.89 -15.64
CA GLY A 52 -34.39 21.49 -14.78
C GLY A 52 -34.77 22.92 -15.19
N ARG A 53 -33.81 23.70 -15.71
CA ARG A 53 -34.06 25.05 -16.26
C ARG A 53 -35.06 25.03 -17.42
N ARG A 54 -35.12 23.94 -18.20
CA ARG A 54 -36.11 23.76 -19.26
C ARG A 54 -37.40 23.14 -18.73
N ARG A 55 -37.31 22.04 -17.97
CA ARG A 55 -38.46 21.41 -17.30
C ARG A 55 -38.02 20.75 -16.00
N ARG A 56 -38.67 21.13 -14.90
CA ARG A 56 -38.42 20.57 -13.56
C ARG A 56 -38.49 19.04 -13.52
N ALA A 57 -39.44 18.45 -14.24
CA ALA A 57 -39.59 16.99 -14.34
C ALA A 57 -38.37 16.29 -14.95
N LEU A 58 -37.71 16.90 -15.94
CA LEU A 58 -36.50 16.32 -16.57
C LEU A 58 -35.29 16.38 -15.63
N GLY A 59 -35.15 17.48 -14.88
CA GLY A 59 -34.10 17.60 -13.86
C GLY A 59 -34.26 16.58 -12.74
N LEU A 60 -35.49 16.39 -12.24
CA LEU A 60 -35.80 15.37 -11.23
C LEU A 60 -35.51 13.95 -11.75
N LEU A 61 -35.91 13.64 -12.98
CA LEU A 61 -35.64 12.34 -13.59
C LEU A 61 -34.12 12.08 -13.70
N ALA A 62 -33.35 13.07 -14.15
CA ALA A 62 -31.90 12.96 -14.26
C ALA A 62 -31.22 12.78 -12.89
N ALA A 63 -31.68 13.49 -11.86
CA ALA A 63 -31.17 13.35 -10.50
C ALA A 63 -31.46 11.96 -9.91
N VAL A 64 -32.67 11.44 -10.11
CA VAL A 64 -33.06 10.09 -9.64
C VAL A 64 -32.25 9.01 -10.35
N ILE A 65 -32.14 9.08 -11.68
CA ILE A 65 -31.37 8.10 -12.46
C ILE A 65 -29.88 8.17 -12.12
N GLY A 66 -29.31 9.38 -12.05
CA GLY A 66 -27.90 9.59 -11.71
C GLY A 66 -27.58 9.16 -10.28
N GLY A 67 -28.43 9.50 -9.31
CA GLY A 67 -28.29 9.05 -7.93
C GLY A 67 -28.40 7.53 -7.79
N ALA A 68 -29.35 6.90 -8.51
CA ALA A 68 -29.47 5.44 -8.54
C ALA A 68 -28.23 4.78 -9.18
N ALA A 69 -27.67 5.35 -10.24
CA ALA A 69 -26.44 4.85 -10.85
C ALA A 69 -25.23 4.94 -9.89
N ILE A 70 -25.09 6.04 -9.16
CA ILE A 70 -24.04 6.19 -8.12
C ILE A 70 -24.26 5.20 -6.99
N TRP A 71 -25.51 5.00 -6.55
CA TRP A 71 -25.83 4.12 -5.43
C TRP A 71 -25.61 2.63 -5.77
N LEU A 72 -26.02 2.19 -6.96
CA LEU A 72 -25.95 0.80 -7.40
C LEU A 72 -24.60 0.42 -8.02
N ARG A 73 -23.88 1.39 -8.62
CA ARG A 73 -22.70 1.12 -9.45
C ARG A 73 -21.43 1.84 -9.02
N GLY A 74 -21.53 2.81 -8.12
CA GLY A 74 -20.41 3.65 -7.69
C GLY A 74 -20.09 4.81 -8.63
N TYR A 75 -20.66 4.88 -9.85
CA TYR A 75 -20.45 5.97 -10.81
C TYR A 75 -21.67 6.24 -11.70
N ALA A 76 -21.84 7.53 -12.05
CA ALA A 76 -22.80 7.97 -13.06
C ALA A 76 -22.16 8.08 -14.45
N VAL A 77 -20.86 8.37 -14.52
CA VAL A 77 -20.08 8.48 -15.77
C VAL A 77 -18.95 7.45 -15.77
N PRO A 78 -18.87 6.54 -16.76
CA PRO A 78 -17.78 5.58 -16.88
C PRO A 78 -16.41 6.27 -16.97
N GLY A 79 -15.41 5.77 -16.24
CA GLY A 79 -14.05 6.32 -16.25
C GLY A 79 -13.78 7.46 -15.26
N THR A 80 -14.77 7.88 -14.46
CA THR A 80 -14.56 8.78 -13.31
C THR A 80 -13.45 8.34 -12.36
N PRO A 81 -13.19 7.05 -12.10
CA PRO A 81 -12.04 6.62 -11.31
C PRO A 81 -10.67 7.09 -11.84
N ARG A 82 -10.56 7.40 -13.15
CA ARG A 82 -9.28 7.83 -13.77
C ARG A 82 -8.97 9.32 -13.58
N PHE A 83 -9.99 10.16 -13.36
CA PHE A 83 -9.81 11.61 -13.34
C PHE A 83 -10.39 12.31 -12.10
N ALA A 84 -11.35 11.69 -11.40
CA ALA A 84 -11.98 12.30 -10.23
C ALA A 84 -10.99 12.62 -9.10
N PRO A 85 -10.02 11.76 -8.72
CA PRO A 85 -9.05 12.07 -7.68
C PRO A 85 -8.25 13.35 -7.97
N ARG A 86 -7.73 13.49 -9.21
CA ARG A 86 -7.00 14.68 -9.67
C ARG A 86 -7.79 15.98 -9.62
N LEU A 87 -9.11 15.88 -9.70
CA LEU A 87 -9.99 17.04 -9.73
C LEU A 87 -10.30 17.56 -8.31
N VAL A 88 -10.17 16.71 -7.29
CA VAL A 88 -10.46 17.04 -5.90
C VAL A 88 -9.23 17.22 -5.03
N GLU A 89 -8.08 16.67 -5.43
CA GLU A 89 -6.76 16.83 -4.79
C GLU A 89 -6.37 18.30 -4.48
N PRO A 90 -6.70 19.31 -5.31
CA PRO A 90 -6.40 20.72 -4.99
C PRO A 90 -7.36 21.36 -3.98
N LEU A 91 -8.43 20.66 -3.56
CA LEU A 91 -9.45 21.24 -2.67
C LEU A 91 -9.04 21.05 -1.20
N PRO A 92 -9.25 22.07 -0.34
CA PRO A 92 -8.96 22.00 1.10
C PRO A 92 -9.99 21.16 1.87
N VAL A 93 -10.54 20.11 1.25
CA VAL A 93 -11.62 19.28 1.79
C VAL A 93 -11.13 17.84 1.76
N GLU A 94 -11.00 17.24 2.94
CA GLU A 94 -10.67 15.82 3.08
C GLU A 94 -11.90 14.97 2.75
N PHE A 95 -11.73 14.02 1.83
CA PHE A 95 -12.80 13.14 1.39
C PHE A 95 -12.49 11.69 1.80
N GLY A 96 -12.92 11.31 3.01
CA GLY A 96 -12.95 9.92 3.47
C GLY A 96 -12.20 9.68 4.78
N PRO A 97 -12.25 8.44 5.30
CA PRO A 97 -11.43 8.04 6.44
C PRO A 97 -9.95 8.14 6.06
N ASP A 98 -9.10 8.50 7.02
CA ASP A 98 -7.65 8.46 6.88
C ASP A 98 -7.21 7.08 6.35
N HIS A 99 -6.80 7.04 5.09
CA HIS A 99 -6.21 5.84 4.50
C HIS A 99 -4.70 5.93 4.72
N ASP A 100 -4.27 5.64 5.94
CA ASP A 100 -2.87 5.41 6.25
C ASP A 100 -2.37 4.18 5.49
N ALA A 101 -1.65 4.42 4.40
CA ALA A 101 -0.58 3.56 3.87
C ALA A 101 -0.76 2.04 4.03
N VAL A 102 -1.91 1.47 3.63
CA VAL A 102 -2.19 0.02 3.78
C VAL A 102 -1.33 -0.85 2.84
N VAL A 103 -0.52 -0.27 1.95
CA VAL A 103 0.18 -1.02 0.90
C VAL A 103 1.69 -0.90 0.86
N ASP A 104 2.31 -0.04 1.67
CA ASP A 104 3.76 -0.02 1.83
C ASP A 104 4.08 -0.14 3.33
N SER A 105 4.12 -1.38 3.81
CA SER A 105 4.85 -1.67 5.04
C SER A 105 6.32 -1.39 4.80
N GLY A 106 6.96 -0.75 5.78
CA GLY A 106 8.39 -0.48 5.77
C GLY A 106 9.25 -1.75 5.75
N SER A 107 10.53 -1.59 6.00
CA SER A 107 11.47 -2.70 6.15
C SER A 107 12.48 -2.37 7.24
N VAL A 108 13.00 -3.41 7.91
CA VAL A 108 14.18 -3.31 8.78
C VAL A 108 15.40 -2.76 8.03
N ALA A 109 15.43 -2.84 6.70
CA ALA A 109 16.46 -2.24 5.86
C ALA A 109 16.25 -0.73 5.63
N GLY A 110 15.04 -0.20 5.84
CA GLY A 110 14.70 1.21 5.60
C GLY A 110 15.06 2.15 6.75
N VAL A 111 15.32 1.61 7.95
CA VAL A 111 15.78 2.38 9.10
C VAL A 111 17.28 2.57 9.03
N THR A 112 17.73 3.80 9.31
CA THR A 112 19.16 4.14 9.38
C THR A 112 19.57 4.37 10.83
N SER A 113 20.71 3.84 11.23
CA SER A 113 21.35 4.05 12.53
C SER A 113 22.54 4.99 12.34
N GLY A 114 22.79 5.93 13.24
CA GLY A 114 24.01 6.76 13.19
C GLY A 114 23.94 8.09 13.94
N ARG A 115 25.06 8.49 14.55
CA ARG A 115 25.18 9.75 15.31
C ARG A 115 25.21 10.95 14.36
N ALA A 116 24.39 11.97 14.61
CA ALA A 116 24.38 13.22 13.85
C ALA A 116 25.76 13.89 13.91
N ALA A 117 26.39 14.08 12.75
CA ALA A 117 27.34 15.17 12.59
C ALA A 117 26.51 16.45 12.51
N ALA A 118 26.63 17.30 13.53
CA ALA A 118 26.05 18.63 13.52
C ALA A 118 26.83 19.45 12.49
N ASP A 119 26.20 19.80 11.38
CA ASP A 119 26.65 20.91 10.55
C ASP A 119 25.87 22.16 10.94
N ASP A 120 26.60 23.04 11.62
CA ASP A 120 26.23 24.41 11.93
C ASP A 120 25.94 25.21 10.65
N ALA A 121 24.77 25.85 10.60
CA ALA A 121 24.56 27.05 9.80
C ALA A 121 23.50 27.95 10.44
N ASP A 122 23.98 28.82 11.33
CA ASP A 122 23.34 30.08 11.70
C ASP A 122 23.12 30.98 10.47
N GLY A 123 22.01 31.74 10.43
CA GLY A 123 21.96 32.98 9.64
C GLY A 123 20.59 33.41 9.12
N ALA A 124 19.95 34.32 9.85
CA ALA A 124 18.66 34.96 9.59
C ALA A 124 18.60 35.87 8.34
N GLY A 125 17.37 36.17 7.88
CA GLY A 125 17.06 37.39 7.12
C GLY A 125 15.78 37.33 6.27
N ALA A 126 14.74 38.05 6.69
CA ALA A 126 13.52 38.32 5.92
C ALA A 126 13.68 39.56 5.02
N ASP A 127 13.05 39.56 3.83
CA ASP A 127 12.02 40.54 3.39
C ASP A 127 11.88 40.69 1.84
N GLU A 128 10.61 40.60 1.43
CA GLU A 128 9.83 41.34 0.40
C GLU A 128 10.08 41.32 -1.14
N ALA A 129 8.95 41.03 -1.83
CA ALA A 129 8.32 41.73 -2.96
C ALA A 129 8.66 41.42 -4.45
N ALA A 130 7.76 40.63 -5.05
CA ALA A 130 6.90 40.87 -6.23
C ALA A 130 7.41 41.35 -7.62
N ALA A 131 6.93 40.59 -8.63
CA ALA A 131 6.63 40.88 -10.05
C ALA A 131 7.85 40.96 -11.02
N ASN A 132 7.95 40.17 -12.11
CA ASN A 132 7.01 40.11 -13.24
C ASN A 132 7.28 38.88 -14.16
N ASP A 133 6.29 38.63 -15.01
CA ASP A 133 6.09 37.57 -16.01
C ASP A 133 7.09 37.60 -17.20
N GLU A 134 7.72 36.46 -17.51
CA GLU A 134 8.16 36.06 -18.87
C GLU A 134 8.53 34.55 -18.90
N ARG A 135 7.69 33.73 -19.56
CA ARG A 135 8.03 32.36 -20.03
C ARG A 135 8.89 32.48 -21.29
N PRO A 136 9.94 31.66 -21.50
CA PRO A 136 9.77 30.23 -21.78
C PRO A 136 10.91 29.30 -21.27
N ASP A 137 10.67 28.00 -21.43
CA ASP A 137 11.55 26.84 -21.19
C ASP A 137 11.63 26.33 -19.74
N ASP A 138 10.87 25.26 -19.51
CA ASP A 138 10.77 24.43 -18.31
C ASP A 138 12.12 23.73 -18.03
N PRO A 139 12.93 24.14 -17.02
CA PRO A 139 13.99 23.27 -16.56
C PRO A 139 13.32 22.18 -15.75
N ALA A 140 13.56 20.92 -16.14
CA ALA A 140 13.15 19.74 -15.41
C ALA A 140 13.36 19.99 -13.90
N VAL A 141 12.26 20.20 -13.19
CA VAL A 141 12.24 20.12 -11.73
C VAL A 141 12.63 18.68 -11.45
N ASP A 142 13.89 18.52 -11.05
CA ASP A 142 14.39 17.33 -10.39
C ASP A 142 13.52 17.16 -9.15
N ARG A 143 12.41 16.45 -9.33
CA ARG A 143 11.57 16.00 -8.22
C ARG A 143 12.47 15.01 -7.50
N ALA A 144 13.13 15.49 -6.45
CA ALA A 144 13.66 14.64 -5.42
C ALA A 144 12.55 13.63 -5.09
N ASP A 145 12.79 12.39 -5.51
CA ASP A 145 11.90 11.28 -5.28
C ASP A 145 11.84 11.09 -3.75
N PRO A 146 10.69 11.36 -3.10
CA PRO A 146 10.58 11.20 -1.65
C PRO A 146 10.73 9.72 -1.22
N ASP A 147 10.73 8.80 -2.18
CA ASP A 147 10.94 7.36 -1.98
C ASP A 147 12.32 6.87 -2.49
N GLY A 148 13.21 7.80 -2.86
CA GLY A 148 14.57 7.51 -3.30
C GLY A 148 15.32 6.78 -2.20
N ILE A 149 15.80 5.57 -2.53
CA ILE A 149 16.77 4.87 -1.70
C ILE A 149 17.95 5.82 -1.54
N ASP A 150 18.27 6.15 -0.30
CA ASP A 150 19.58 6.70 0.03
C ASP A 150 20.58 5.54 -0.12
N ASP A 151 20.97 5.26 -1.36
CA ASP A 151 21.94 4.21 -1.75
C ASP A 151 23.37 4.56 -1.26
N GLY A 152 23.53 5.57 -0.40
CA GLY A 152 24.83 6.12 -0.02
C GLY A 152 25.59 5.36 1.07
N ASP A 153 24.94 4.51 1.88
CA ASP A 153 25.54 3.96 3.11
C ASP A 153 25.39 2.43 3.26
N GLY A 154 24.84 1.74 2.24
CA GLY A 154 24.59 0.29 2.27
C GLY A 154 25.63 -0.54 1.48
N PRO A 155 25.78 -1.84 1.80
CA PRO A 155 26.57 -2.76 0.97
C PRO A 155 25.99 -2.84 -0.45
N SER A 156 26.87 -2.96 -1.46
CA SER A 156 26.42 -3.01 -2.86
C SER A 156 25.53 -4.23 -3.13
N PRO A 157 24.65 -4.18 -4.16
CA PRO A 157 23.83 -5.33 -4.53
C PRO A 157 24.65 -6.58 -4.87
N GLU A 158 25.79 -6.42 -5.54
CA GLU A 158 26.69 -7.50 -5.90
C GLU A 158 27.33 -8.13 -4.66
N ALA A 159 27.82 -7.32 -3.73
CA ALA A 159 28.39 -7.79 -2.46
C ALA A 159 27.34 -8.51 -1.61
N THR A 160 26.10 -8.02 -1.63
CA THR A 160 24.98 -8.68 -0.95
C THR A 160 24.69 -10.05 -1.58
N MET A 161 24.67 -10.13 -2.91
CA MET A 161 24.44 -11.39 -3.62
C MET A 161 25.54 -12.42 -3.34
N GLU A 162 26.81 -12.00 -3.43
CA GLU A 162 27.97 -12.85 -3.15
C GLU A 162 27.90 -13.42 -1.73
N ALA A 163 27.63 -12.57 -0.73
CA ALA A 163 27.48 -13.01 0.66
C ALA A 163 26.31 -13.99 0.89
N LEU A 164 25.19 -13.82 0.16
CA LEU A 164 24.05 -14.74 0.26
C LEU A 164 24.33 -16.11 -0.37
N LEU A 165 25.12 -16.17 -1.43
CA LEU A 165 25.59 -17.42 -2.02
C LEU A 165 26.62 -18.10 -1.12
N ASP A 166 27.61 -17.36 -0.62
CA ASP A 166 28.68 -17.88 0.23
C ASP A 166 28.17 -18.40 1.59
N SER A 167 27.14 -17.75 2.14
CA SER A 167 26.48 -18.19 3.38
C SER A 167 25.55 -19.40 3.20
N GLY A 168 25.36 -19.87 1.96
CA GLY A 168 24.42 -20.93 1.64
C GLY A 168 22.97 -20.56 1.93
N ALA A 169 22.63 -19.25 1.90
CA ALA A 169 21.25 -18.80 1.94
C ALA A 169 20.59 -18.98 0.57
N LEU A 170 21.32 -18.65 -0.50
CA LEU A 170 20.91 -18.80 -1.89
C LEU A 170 21.76 -19.84 -2.62
N VAL A 171 21.21 -20.37 -3.71
CA VAL A 171 21.91 -21.19 -4.69
C VAL A 171 21.41 -20.84 -6.09
N GLU A 172 22.32 -20.85 -7.06
CA GLU A 172 22.00 -20.71 -8.48
C GLU A 172 21.48 -22.03 -9.05
N GLU A 173 20.34 -21.99 -9.72
CA GLU A 173 19.78 -23.09 -10.49
C GLU A 173 19.46 -22.61 -11.90
N GLY A 174 20.40 -22.87 -12.82
CA GLY A 174 20.32 -22.36 -14.18
C GLY A 174 20.39 -20.83 -14.21
N GLU A 175 19.34 -20.18 -14.71
CA GLU A 175 19.21 -18.72 -14.78
C GLU A 175 18.39 -18.15 -13.60
N THR A 176 18.06 -18.98 -12.61
CA THR A 176 17.21 -18.59 -11.47
C THR A 176 17.92 -18.76 -10.14
N LEU A 177 17.56 -17.90 -9.18
CA LEU A 177 18.00 -18.01 -7.80
C LEU A 177 16.92 -18.69 -6.97
N ARG A 178 17.34 -19.48 -5.98
CA ARG A 178 16.44 -20.04 -4.98
C ARG A 178 17.09 -20.06 -3.61
N LEU A 179 16.27 -20.11 -2.56
CA LEU A 179 16.76 -20.48 -1.24
C LEU A 179 17.29 -21.92 -1.26
N THR A 180 18.37 -22.15 -0.53
CA THR A 180 18.78 -23.53 -0.21
C THR A 180 17.71 -24.21 0.65
N ASP A 181 17.59 -25.53 0.55
CA ASP A 181 16.56 -26.27 1.29
C ASP A 181 16.74 -26.15 2.81
N ASP A 182 18.00 -26.11 3.25
CA ASP A 182 18.38 -25.90 4.65
C ASP A 182 17.99 -24.51 5.15
N PHE A 183 18.25 -23.45 4.36
CA PHE A 183 17.81 -22.10 4.74
C PHE A 183 16.29 -21.95 4.70
N ARG A 184 15.61 -22.51 3.69
CA ARG A 184 14.14 -22.48 3.61
C ARG A 184 13.50 -23.12 4.84
N THR A 185 14.03 -24.25 5.28
CA THR A 185 13.53 -24.97 6.46
C THR A 185 13.80 -24.19 7.73
N ALA A 186 15.03 -23.71 7.93
CA ALA A 186 15.39 -22.89 9.09
C ALA A 186 14.57 -21.59 9.17
N LEU A 187 14.31 -20.94 8.03
CA LEU A 187 13.50 -19.74 7.94
C LEU A 187 12.06 -20.00 8.39
N ARG A 188 11.45 -21.12 7.93
CA ARG A 188 10.11 -21.51 8.36
C ARG A 188 10.04 -21.75 9.86
N GLU A 189 10.97 -22.53 10.41
CA GLU A 189 11.02 -22.84 11.85
C GLU A 189 11.27 -21.60 12.71
N ARG A 190 12.13 -20.67 12.25
CA ARG A 190 12.38 -19.40 12.93
C ARG A 190 11.12 -18.52 12.95
N ILE A 191 10.42 -18.41 11.82
CA ILE A 191 9.16 -17.67 11.73
C ILE A 191 8.10 -18.28 12.67
N GLU A 192 7.98 -19.61 12.71
CA GLU A 192 7.05 -20.28 13.63
C GLU A 192 7.39 -20.01 15.10
N THR A 193 8.68 -20.00 15.44
CA THR A 193 9.15 -19.63 16.79
C THR A 193 8.78 -18.19 17.14
N LEU A 194 9.09 -17.24 16.25
CA LEU A 194 8.77 -15.82 16.46
C LEU A 194 7.26 -15.57 16.52
N ARG A 195 6.45 -16.30 15.74
CA ARG A 195 4.98 -16.19 15.77
C ARG A 195 4.40 -16.61 17.11
N ALA A 196 5.04 -17.58 17.78
CA ALA A 196 4.63 -18.05 19.11
C ALA A 196 5.05 -17.09 20.24
N CYS A 197 6.00 -16.19 19.98
CA CYS A 197 6.35 -15.10 20.88
C CYS A 197 5.30 -13.98 20.84
N GLY A 198 5.30 -13.12 21.86
CA GLY A 198 4.45 -11.92 21.89
C GLY A 198 5.01 -10.81 21.00
N ASP A 199 4.15 -9.91 20.53
CA ASP A 199 4.54 -8.84 19.60
C ASP A 199 5.58 -7.86 20.18
N GLY A 200 5.62 -7.69 21.51
CA GLY A 200 6.67 -6.91 22.18
C GLY A 200 8.06 -7.54 22.02
N GLU A 201 8.18 -8.86 22.19
CA GLU A 201 9.44 -9.58 21.96
C GLU A 201 9.82 -9.53 20.47
N LEU A 202 8.85 -9.65 19.57
CA LEU A 202 9.08 -9.48 18.14
C LEU A 202 9.63 -8.08 17.82
N ALA A 203 9.09 -7.02 18.44
CA ALA A 203 9.56 -5.65 18.25
C ALA A 203 11.01 -5.48 18.70
N GLU A 204 11.36 -5.98 19.89
CA GLU A 204 12.73 -5.95 20.42
C GLU A 204 13.72 -6.67 19.49
N ARG A 205 13.36 -7.85 18.99
CA ARG A 205 14.20 -8.63 18.07
C ARG A 205 14.33 -7.98 16.70
N ALA A 206 13.25 -7.42 16.17
CA ALA A 206 13.26 -6.67 14.93
C ALA A 206 14.16 -5.43 15.02
N ALA A 207 14.12 -4.71 16.14
CA ALA A 207 15.00 -3.58 16.42
C ALA A 207 16.47 -3.99 16.47
N ALA A 208 16.78 -5.10 17.15
CA ALA A 208 18.14 -5.66 17.16
C ALA A 208 18.63 -6.06 15.75
N VAL A 209 17.73 -6.50 14.86
CA VAL A 209 18.03 -6.74 13.45
C VAL A 209 18.25 -5.44 12.67
N ALA A 210 17.49 -4.39 12.97
CA ALA A 210 17.63 -3.10 12.33
C ALA A 210 18.93 -2.37 12.69
N GLY A 211 19.34 -2.31 13.96
CA GLY A 211 20.56 -1.59 14.34
C GLY A 211 20.75 -1.45 15.85
N GLU A 212 21.91 -0.92 16.26
CA GLU A 212 22.25 -0.75 17.68
C GLU A 212 21.49 0.43 18.33
N ASP A 213 21.17 1.48 17.56
CA ASP A 213 20.44 2.67 18.03
C ASP A 213 18.96 2.67 17.59
N VAL A 214 18.36 1.48 17.46
CA VAL A 214 16.96 1.33 17.04
C VAL A 214 16.14 0.78 18.18
N GLU A 215 15.01 1.41 18.47
CA GLU A 215 14.05 0.95 19.48
C GLU A 215 12.82 0.35 18.81
N GLY A 216 12.34 -0.78 19.33
CA GLY A 216 11.16 -1.48 18.80
C GLY A 216 9.97 -1.34 19.73
N SER A 217 8.82 -0.92 19.20
CA SER A 217 7.55 -0.85 19.94
C SER A 217 6.37 -1.40 19.13
N VAL A 218 5.27 -1.69 19.83
CA VAL A 218 4.02 -2.16 19.21
C VAL A 218 2.99 -1.03 19.25
N HIS A 219 2.37 -0.76 18.10
CA HIS A 219 1.36 0.28 17.92
C HIS A 219 0.26 -0.24 16.98
N ASP A 220 -0.97 -0.37 17.49
CA ASP A 220 -2.16 -0.75 16.71
C ASP A 220 -1.91 -1.90 15.72
N ASP A 221 -1.42 -3.03 16.25
CA ASP A 221 -1.06 -4.27 15.53
C ASP A 221 0.12 -4.17 14.54
N ARG A 222 0.88 -3.08 14.60
CA ARG A 222 2.12 -2.86 13.84
C ARG A 222 3.33 -2.81 14.75
N ILE A 223 4.49 -3.11 14.16
CA ILE A 223 5.79 -2.96 14.81
C ILE A 223 6.42 -1.65 14.31
N LEU A 224 6.66 -0.71 15.21
CA LEU A 224 7.42 0.51 14.93
C LEU A 224 8.88 0.25 15.28
N LEU A 225 9.77 0.59 14.36
CA LEU A 225 11.20 0.70 14.60
C LEU A 225 11.56 2.18 14.59
N ASP A 226 11.83 2.74 15.76
CA ASP A 226 12.23 4.13 15.98
C ASP A 226 13.76 4.23 15.84
N GLY A 227 14.22 5.08 14.93
CA GLY A 227 15.63 5.29 14.65
C GLY A 227 15.84 6.68 14.05
N ARG A 228 16.88 6.89 13.22
CA ARG A 228 16.96 8.17 12.49
C ARG A 228 15.87 8.33 11.45
N ARG A 229 15.41 7.20 10.89
CA ARG A 229 14.26 7.11 10.01
C ARG A 229 13.39 5.98 10.51
N ASP A 230 12.18 6.30 10.90
CA ASP A 230 11.26 5.32 11.46
C ASP A 230 10.77 4.34 10.38
N ALA A 231 10.53 3.09 10.79
CA ALA A 231 9.93 2.09 9.92
C ALA A 231 8.71 1.45 10.59
N TRP A 232 7.57 1.51 9.90
CA TRP A 232 6.34 0.84 10.31
C TRP A 232 6.20 -0.49 9.59
N LEU A 233 6.36 -1.59 10.32
CA LEU A 233 6.24 -2.94 9.80
C LEU A 233 4.88 -3.52 10.14
N SER A 234 4.22 -4.12 9.14
CA SER A 234 3.17 -5.07 9.44
C SER A 234 3.78 -6.31 10.12
N ARG A 235 3.00 -6.94 10.99
CA ARG A 235 3.39 -8.17 11.68
C ARG A 235 4.01 -9.25 10.79
N PRO A 236 3.44 -9.64 9.62
CA PRO A 236 4.06 -10.64 8.73
C PRO A 236 5.45 -10.21 8.23
N ILE A 237 5.67 -8.92 7.99
CA ILE A 237 6.96 -8.40 7.54
C ILE A 237 7.96 -8.39 8.70
N ALA A 238 7.55 -7.96 9.89
CA ALA A 238 8.40 -8.03 11.07
C ALA A 238 8.86 -9.48 11.34
N LEU A 239 7.94 -10.46 11.26
CA LEU A 239 8.28 -11.89 11.40
C LEU A 239 9.28 -12.36 10.35
N ALA A 240 9.04 -12.06 9.08
CA ALA A 240 9.89 -12.50 7.98
C ALA A 240 11.29 -11.88 8.05
N GLU A 241 11.37 -10.56 8.17
CA GLU A 241 12.62 -9.82 8.10
C GLU A 241 13.48 -10.05 9.35
N THR A 242 12.87 -10.18 10.53
CA THR A 242 13.58 -10.57 11.76
C THR A 242 14.17 -11.97 11.61
N ALA A 243 13.38 -12.93 11.14
CA ALA A 243 13.86 -14.31 10.94
C ALA A 243 15.03 -14.38 9.94
N VAL A 244 14.94 -13.66 8.83
CA VAL A 244 16.02 -13.57 7.83
C VAL A 244 17.27 -12.95 8.45
N GLY A 245 17.14 -11.79 9.10
CA GLY A 245 18.28 -11.08 9.67
C GLY A 245 19.01 -11.89 10.74
N GLU A 246 18.28 -12.57 11.62
CA GLU A 246 18.89 -13.44 12.64
C GLU A 246 19.61 -14.65 12.02
N LEU A 247 18.98 -15.34 11.07
CA LEU A 247 19.58 -16.53 10.44
C LEU A 247 20.83 -16.18 9.62
N LEU A 248 20.84 -15.05 8.92
CA LEU A 248 22.02 -14.60 8.17
C LEU A 248 23.18 -14.28 9.12
N ARG A 249 22.91 -13.60 10.25
CA ARG A 249 23.93 -13.31 11.27
C ARG A 249 24.47 -14.57 11.94
N GLU A 250 23.61 -15.54 12.23
CA GLU A 250 24.03 -16.85 12.76
C GLU A 250 24.99 -17.59 11.81
N ARG A 251 24.89 -17.30 10.50
CA ARG A 251 25.79 -17.83 9.46
C ARG A 251 27.01 -16.96 9.19
N GLY A 252 27.23 -15.92 9.99
CA GLY A 252 28.39 -15.04 9.89
C GLY A 252 28.30 -13.99 8.78
N VAL A 253 27.11 -13.75 8.21
CA VAL A 253 26.91 -12.64 7.28
C VAL A 253 26.99 -11.32 8.05
N ASP A 254 27.69 -10.35 7.45
CA ASP A 254 27.83 -9.01 8.02
C ASP A 254 26.46 -8.40 8.40
N PRO A 255 26.32 -7.74 9.57
CA PRO A 255 25.03 -7.21 10.02
C PRO A 255 24.38 -6.21 9.05
N ALA A 256 25.15 -5.40 8.32
CA ALA A 256 24.61 -4.48 7.34
C ALA A 256 24.09 -5.23 6.11
N VAL A 257 24.82 -6.24 5.64
CA VAL A 257 24.39 -7.12 4.54
C VAL A 257 23.13 -7.90 4.92
N ALA A 258 23.10 -8.48 6.12
CA ALA A 258 21.94 -9.22 6.63
C ALA A 258 20.68 -8.35 6.69
N ARG A 259 20.83 -7.09 7.13
CA ARG A 259 19.75 -6.09 7.15
C ARG A 259 19.27 -5.77 5.73
N SER A 260 20.18 -5.42 4.82
CA SER A 260 19.85 -5.08 3.43
C SER A 260 19.20 -6.24 2.68
N ALA A 261 19.57 -7.49 2.99
CA ALA A 261 19.01 -8.69 2.37
C ALA A 261 17.58 -9.03 2.85
N ALA A 262 17.12 -8.48 3.97
CA ALA A 262 15.85 -8.84 4.58
C ALA A 262 14.65 -8.59 3.64
N ARG A 263 14.58 -7.40 3.02
CA ARG A 263 13.47 -7.04 2.12
C ARG A 263 13.45 -7.87 0.83
N PRO A 264 14.55 -8.03 0.07
CA PRO A 264 14.59 -8.86 -1.13
C PRO A 264 14.26 -10.33 -0.85
N LEU A 265 14.69 -10.89 0.28
CA LEU A 265 14.47 -12.30 0.58
C LEU A 265 13.00 -12.66 0.84
N ARG A 266 12.13 -11.66 1.08
CA ARG A 266 10.66 -11.86 1.12
C ARG A 266 10.09 -12.39 -0.19
N ALA A 267 10.75 -12.11 -1.32
CA ALA A 267 10.33 -12.61 -2.63
C ALA A 267 10.40 -14.15 -2.75
N PHE A 268 11.15 -14.83 -1.87
CA PHE A 268 11.25 -16.29 -1.88
C PHE A 268 10.29 -16.99 -0.91
N LEU A 269 9.45 -16.24 -0.18
CA LEU A 269 8.52 -16.82 0.78
C LEU A 269 7.37 -17.55 0.09
N GLU A 270 7.21 -18.83 0.40
CA GLU A 270 6.12 -19.68 -0.10
C GLU A 270 4.96 -19.79 0.90
N THR A 271 5.24 -19.56 2.18
CA THR A 271 4.29 -19.67 3.29
C THR A 271 4.18 -18.35 4.05
N CYS A 272 2.95 -17.95 4.38
CA CYS A 272 2.66 -16.70 5.09
C CYS A 272 3.33 -16.69 6.47
N PRO A 273 4.11 -15.64 6.80
CA PRO A 273 4.73 -15.53 8.11
C PRO A 273 3.73 -15.43 9.26
N ASP A 274 2.54 -14.89 9.01
CA ASP A 274 1.52 -14.67 10.03
C ASP A 274 0.63 -15.89 10.27
N CYS A 275 -0.05 -16.41 9.24
CA CYS A 275 -1.01 -17.51 9.41
C CYS A 275 -0.51 -18.91 8.98
N GLY A 276 0.63 -19.00 8.29
CA GLY A 276 1.12 -20.27 7.74
C GLY A 276 0.43 -20.73 6.44
N GLY A 277 -0.47 -19.93 5.87
CA GLY A 277 -1.14 -20.20 4.60
C GLY A 277 -0.24 -20.04 3.37
N PRO A 278 -0.66 -20.49 2.17
CA PRO A 278 0.15 -20.37 0.96
C PRO A 278 0.21 -18.91 0.46
N ILE A 279 1.40 -18.49 0.02
CA ILE A 279 1.60 -17.21 -0.66
C ILE A 279 1.44 -17.41 -2.16
N ARG A 280 0.79 -16.46 -2.83
CA ARG A 280 0.58 -16.45 -4.29
C ARG A 280 0.89 -15.08 -4.85
N ASP A 281 1.35 -15.07 -6.10
CA ASP A 281 1.37 -13.85 -6.91
C ASP A 281 -0.07 -13.44 -7.23
N THR A 282 -0.41 -12.21 -6.90
CA THR A 282 -1.71 -11.59 -7.15
C THR A 282 -1.49 -10.13 -7.53
N THR A 283 -2.55 -9.43 -7.90
CA THR A 283 -2.50 -8.01 -8.24
C THR A 283 -3.29 -7.23 -7.20
N LEU A 284 -2.62 -6.28 -6.55
CA LEU A 284 -3.28 -5.35 -5.66
C LEU A 284 -4.04 -4.34 -6.52
N ARG A 285 -5.35 -4.52 -6.59
CA ARG A 285 -6.24 -3.55 -7.24
C ARG A 285 -6.47 -2.42 -6.24
N ASN A 286 -5.58 -1.43 -6.26
CA ASN A 286 -5.78 -0.18 -5.52
C ASN A 286 -7.02 0.53 -6.10
N CYS A 287 -8.19 0.30 -5.52
CA CYS A 287 -9.42 0.93 -5.98
C CYS A 287 -9.43 2.46 -5.75
N CYS A 288 -8.59 3.00 -4.86
CA CYS A 288 -8.53 4.43 -4.55
C CYS A 288 -7.09 4.86 -4.22
N GLY A 289 -6.34 5.31 -5.22
CA GLY A 289 -4.97 5.80 -5.06
C GLY A 289 -4.89 6.93 -4.02
N GLY A 290 -4.04 6.73 -3.00
CA GLY A 290 -3.40 7.82 -2.26
C GLY A 290 -2.33 8.52 -3.14
N PRO A 291 -1.47 9.38 -2.56
CA PRO A 291 -0.57 10.26 -3.32
C PRO A 291 0.37 9.56 -4.33
N GLY A 292 0.54 8.24 -4.24
CA GLY A 292 1.13 7.38 -5.28
C GLY A 292 0.12 6.78 -6.28
N GLY A 293 -0.85 7.57 -6.77
CA GLY A 293 -2.08 7.06 -7.39
C GLY A 293 -1.93 6.27 -8.69
N VAL A 294 -3.02 5.57 -9.05
CA VAL A 294 -3.31 4.63 -10.18
C VAL A 294 -2.76 5.01 -11.57
N SER A 295 -2.22 6.21 -11.75
CA SER A 295 -1.54 6.59 -12.98
C SER A 295 -0.07 6.21 -13.04
N GLY A 296 0.54 5.82 -11.91
CA GLY A 296 1.89 5.26 -11.87
C GLY A 296 1.93 3.78 -12.23
N ASN A 297 1.01 2.96 -11.69
CA ASN A 297 1.02 1.51 -11.92
C ASN A 297 -0.36 0.87 -11.64
N PRO A 298 -1.23 0.66 -12.64
CA PRO A 298 -2.62 0.24 -12.42
C PRO A 298 -2.80 -1.25 -12.02
N GLU A 299 -1.73 -2.05 -11.95
CA GLU A 299 -1.78 -3.47 -11.57
C GLU A 299 -0.47 -3.84 -10.83
N ARG A 300 -0.27 -3.39 -9.59
CA ARG A 300 0.95 -3.74 -8.84
C ARG A 300 0.92 -5.24 -8.54
N SER A 301 1.85 -5.98 -9.13
CA SER A 301 2.11 -7.37 -8.79
C SER A 301 2.61 -7.45 -7.35
N VAL A 302 1.93 -8.25 -6.55
CA VAL A 302 2.24 -8.46 -5.14
C VAL A 302 2.21 -9.94 -4.83
N ARG A 303 3.00 -10.35 -3.86
CA ARG A 303 2.89 -11.65 -3.22
C ARG A 303 2.07 -11.48 -1.96
N ALA A 304 0.93 -12.14 -1.90
CA ALA A 304 0.03 -12.09 -0.76
C ALA A 304 -0.39 -13.50 -0.32
N CYS A 305 -0.76 -13.63 0.95
CA CYS A 305 -1.34 -14.86 1.47
C CYS A 305 -2.75 -15.08 0.91
N ALA A 306 -3.06 -16.29 0.48
CA ALA A 306 -4.41 -16.64 0.00
C ALA A 306 -5.46 -16.78 1.12
N ASP A 307 -5.03 -16.90 2.37
CA ASP A 307 -5.91 -17.20 3.51
C ASP A 307 -6.23 -15.97 4.37
N CYS A 308 -5.26 -15.06 4.55
CA CYS A 308 -5.41 -13.85 5.37
C CYS A 308 -5.13 -12.54 4.62
N ASP A 309 -4.92 -12.61 3.30
CA ASP A 309 -4.66 -11.47 2.41
C ASP A 309 -3.44 -10.60 2.77
N ALA A 310 -2.61 -11.04 3.74
CA ALA A 310 -1.39 -10.36 4.13
C ALA A 310 -0.43 -10.21 2.95
N VAL A 311 -0.07 -8.97 2.61
CA VAL A 311 0.93 -8.65 1.58
C VAL A 311 2.32 -8.83 2.19
N VAL A 312 3.12 -9.69 1.57
CA VAL A 312 4.48 -10.02 2.06
C VAL A 312 5.57 -9.42 1.18
N PHE A 313 5.29 -9.18 -0.10
CA PHE A 313 6.23 -8.58 -1.02
C PHE A 313 5.50 -7.84 -2.13
N THR A 314 6.09 -6.74 -2.58
CA THR A 314 5.58 -5.91 -3.66
C THR A 314 6.70 -5.68 -4.65
N GLU A 315 6.51 -6.06 -5.90
CA GLU A 315 7.42 -5.64 -6.97
C GLU A 315 7.18 -4.13 -7.20
N ARG A 316 8.27 -3.37 -7.30
CA ARG A 316 8.22 -1.93 -7.55
C ARG A 316 8.36 -1.67 -9.03
#